data_AF-A0A7K0LS63-F1
#
_entry.id   AF-A0A7K0LS63-F1
#
_cell.length_a   1.000
_cell.length_b   1.000
_cell.length_c   1.000
_cell.angle_alpha   90.00
_cell.angle_beta   90.00
_cell.angle_gamma   90.00
#
_symmetry.space_group_name_H-M   'P 1'
#
loop_
_entity.id
_entity.type
_entity.pdbx_description
1 polymer ?
#
loop_
_entity_poly.entity_id
_entity_poly.type
_entity_poly.pdbx_seq_one_letter_code
_entity_poly.pdbx_strand_id
1 'polypeptide(L)'
;MRTTTTRRATVAGIAVTATLALVLSAPMTGMAQASQGRGDRPPVPHTHVNEGSNGWHGSKNPATRAAREAMREAMRAAKTSYRSAVRAARDAFNADATVIAADAIRDASVADARAAWEASAQDGAAWTTLKAALGDAKTAFNDATTVAAATRNASVDSAKAAWTLAVDAAYTAYDTATTTTEEAAARAEFRTASASARTTFRSSLAAARTAFRTDAGVVIARTTMESAIHDAIAAYNASVQDDAARAAYEAAVQAAHDAYDADAAVIAAKATSAAAKTAARTTYNTAIEAARAAFSTATGHNPTRPFRGGHVRLPHA
;
A
#
# COMPACT_ATOMS: atom_id res chain seq x y z
N MET A 1 -13.99 -28.51 40.18
CA MET A 1 -14.46 -27.15 40.55
C MET A 1 -13.25 -26.24 40.67
N ARG A 2 -12.97 -25.43 39.65
CA ARG A 2 -11.95 -24.38 39.67
C ARG A 2 -12.67 -23.07 39.35
N THR A 3 -12.62 -22.14 40.29
CA THR A 3 -13.27 -20.83 40.25
C THR A 3 -12.46 -19.86 39.39
N THR A 4 -12.95 -19.54 38.20
CA THR A 4 -12.37 -18.51 37.34
C THR A 4 -12.83 -17.14 37.83
N THR A 5 -11.90 -16.36 38.37
CA THR A 5 -12.15 -14.99 38.83
C THR A 5 -11.99 -14.03 37.65
N THR A 6 -13.10 -13.49 37.17
CA THR A 6 -13.15 -12.43 36.14
C THR A 6 -12.67 -11.11 36.73
N ARG A 7 -11.44 -10.67 36.43
CA ARG A 7 -11.02 -9.27 36.67
C ARG A 7 -11.24 -8.45 35.41
N ARG A 8 -12.35 -7.72 35.38
CA ARG A 8 -12.54 -6.53 34.53
C ARG A 8 -11.57 -5.45 35.00
N ALA A 9 -10.60 -5.09 34.17
CA ALA A 9 -9.86 -3.85 34.34
C ALA A 9 -10.61 -2.73 33.59
N THR A 10 -11.30 -1.89 34.35
CA THR A 10 -11.79 -0.57 33.93
C THR A 10 -10.58 0.33 33.65
N VAL A 11 -10.26 0.58 32.38
CA VAL A 11 -9.31 1.64 32.00
C VAL A 11 -10.10 2.93 31.81
N ALA A 12 -9.88 3.85 32.74
CA ALA A 12 -10.44 5.18 32.78
C ALA A 12 -10.06 5.98 31.51
N GLY A 13 -11.01 6.76 31.02
CA GLY A 13 -10.85 7.59 29.82
C GLY A 13 -9.75 8.63 29.97
N ILE A 14 -8.80 8.59 29.02
CA ILE A 14 -7.90 9.69 28.75
C ILE A 14 -8.46 10.40 27.52
N ALA A 15 -8.98 11.60 27.74
CA ALA A 15 -9.38 12.51 26.67
C ALA A 15 -8.11 12.95 25.93
N VAL A 16 -7.89 12.43 24.72
CA VAL A 16 -6.80 12.88 23.85
C VAL A 16 -7.27 14.13 23.12
N THR A 17 -6.90 15.30 23.66
CA THR A 17 -6.94 16.57 22.94
C THR A 17 -5.97 16.51 21.76
N ALA A 18 -6.51 16.34 20.55
CA ALA A 18 -5.76 16.51 19.32
C ALA A 18 -5.43 18.01 19.15
N THR A 19 -4.23 18.43 19.53
CA THR A 19 -3.69 19.73 19.12
C THR A 19 -3.42 19.70 17.62
N LEU A 20 -4.36 20.26 16.86
CA LEU A 20 -4.24 20.53 15.43
C LEU A 20 -3.17 21.63 15.25
N ALA A 21 -1.93 21.27 14.94
CA ALA A 21 -0.96 22.24 14.46
C ALA A 21 -1.30 22.57 13.01
N LEU A 22 -2.11 23.63 12.83
CA LEU A 22 -2.39 24.23 11.53
C LEU A 22 -1.09 24.85 11.00
N VAL A 23 -0.33 24.10 10.20
CA VAL A 23 0.77 24.69 9.43
C VAL A 23 0.13 25.52 8.33
N LEU A 24 -0.04 26.81 8.57
CA LEU A 24 -0.27 27.81 7.53
C LEU A 24 0.90 27.75 6.56
N SER A 25 0.77 27.02 5.46
CA SER A 25 1.61 27.24 4.29
C SER A 25 1.20 28.59 3.69
N ALA A 26 2.05 29.60 3.92
CA ALA A 26 1.92 30.93 3.34
C ALA A 26 1.72 30.84 1.81
N PRO A 27 0.89 31.71 1.20
CA PRO A 27 0.84 31.83 -0.25
C PRO A 27 2.21 32.30 -0.73
N MET A 28 2.88 31.49 -1.55
CA MET A 28 4.02 31.96 -2.33
C MET A 28 3.50 32.86 -3.46
N THR A 29 3.16 34.11 -3.12
CA THR A 29 3.04 35.21 -4.09
C THR A 29 4.43 35.64 -4.51
N GLY A 30 5.06 34.86 -5.38
CA GLY A 30 6.25 35.25 -6.11
C GLY A 30 5.86 35.84 -7.47
N MET A 31 5.74 37.17 -7.53
CA MET A 31 5.64 37.92 -8.79
C MET A 31 6.81 37.55 -9.70
N ALA A 32 6.54 36.95 -10.86
CA ALA A 32 7.50 36.96 -11.95
C ALA A 32 7.42 38.33 -12.64
N GLN A 33 8.36 39.21 -12.33
CA GLN A 33 8.62 40.42 -13.11
C GLN A 33 8.92 40.05 -14.56
N ALA A 34 8.20 40.69 -15.48
CA ALA A 34 8.53 40.67 -16.89
C ALA A 34 9.89 41.38 -17.10
N SER A 35 10.92 40.65 -17.52
CA SER A 35 12.11 41.28 -18.09
C SER A 35 11.82 41.62 -19.55
N GLN A 36 11.55 42.90 -19.81
CA GLN A 36 11.67 43.50 -21.14
C GLN A 36 13.17 43.64 -21.49
N GLY A 37 13.53 43.26 -22.71
CA GLY A 37 14.88 43.46 -23.29
C GLY A 37 15.04 42.64 -24.57
N ARG A 38 14.43 43.08 -25.67
CA ARG A 38 15.07 43.67 -26.88
C ARG A 38 16.15 42.81 -27.55
N GLY A 39 15.83 42.42 -28.79
CA GLY A 39 16.76 41.95 -29.80
C GLY A 39 16.04 41.95 -31.16
N ASP A 40 16.16 43.06 -31.88
CA ASP A 40 15.55 43.35 -33.18
C ASP A 40 15.92 42.35 -34.29
N ARG A 41 14.94 41.92 -35.10
CA ARG A 41 15.15 41.52 -36.50
C ARG A 41 13.88 41.78 -37.36
N PRO A 42 13.98 42.42 -38.55
CA PRO A 42 12.83 42.73 -39.42
C PRO A 42 12.32 41.52 -40.23
N PRO A 43 11.13 41.63 -40.88
CA PRO A 43 10.32 40.50 -41.30
C PRO A 43 10.69 39.97 -42.69
N VAL A 44 10.66 38.64 -42.86
CA VAL A 44 10.64 38.00 -44.18
C VAL A 44 9.20 37.57 -44.46
N PRO A 45 8.55 38.03 -45.54
CA PRO A 45 7.13 37.81 -45.75
C PRO A 45 6.92 36.67 -46.74
N HIS A 46 6.61 35.44 -46.28
CA HIS A 46 5.90 34.47 -47.13
C HIS A 46 5.07 33.53 -46.25
N THR A 47 3.75 33.80 -46.28
CA THR A 47 2.67 32.82 -46.44
C THR A 47 2.92 31.41 -45.88
N HIS A 48 2.32 31.09 -44.74
CA HIS A 48 1.23 30.12 -44.62
C HIS A 48 0.86 30.00 -43.13
N VAL A 49 -0.42 30.27 -42.85
CA VAL A 49 -1.07 30.03 -41.57
C VAL A 49 -0.88 28.56 -41.22
N ASN A 50 -0.19 28.28 -40.12
CA ASN A 50 -0.10 26.94 -39.56
C ASN A 50 -0.38 27.04 -38.05
N GLU A 51 -1.60 27.46 -37.73
CA GLU A 51 -2.14 27.55 -36.37
C GLU A 51 -2.49 26.16 -35.76
N GLY A 52 -2.15 25.05 -36.44
CA GLY A 52 -2.64 23.71 -36.07
C GLY A 52 -1.63 22.72 -35.49
N SER A 53 -0.31 22.99 -35.43
CA SER A 53 0.68 21.92 -35.18
C SER A 53 1.58 22.06 -33.95
N ASN A 54 1.38 23.05 -33.08
CA ASN A 54 2.10 23.14 -31.79
C ASN A 54 1.49 22.26 -30.69
N GLY A 55 0.95 21.11 -31.08
CA GLY A 55 0.32 20.15 -30.17
C GLY A 55 1.34 19.54 -29.21
N TRP A 56 1.19 19.87 -27.92
CA TRP A 56 1.49 19.05 -26.74
C TRP A 56 2.94 18.52 -26.51
N HIS A 57 3.81 18.54 -27.51
CA HIS A 57 5.17 17.98 -27.53
C HIS A 57 6.26 19.02 -27.77
N GLY A 58 5.89 20.29 -28.00
CA GLY A 58 6.85 21.39 -28.14
C GLY A 58 7.55 21.68 -26.81
N SER A 59 8.70 21.07 -26.58
CA SER A 59 9.70 21.39 -25.55
C SER A 59 10.26 22.83 -25.63
N LYS A 60 9.60 23.74 -26.35
CA LYS A 60 10.07 25.08 -26.71
C LYS A 60 9.29 26.23 -26.07
N ASN A 61 8.16 26.00 -25.40
CA ASN A 61 7.49 27.05 -24.62
C ASN A 61 8.14 27.16 -23.22
N PRO A 62 8.86 28.26 -22.91
CA PRO A 62 9.53 28.44 -21.62
C PRO A 62 8.55 28.41 -20.44
N ALA A 63 7.32 28.92 -20.62
CA ALA A 63 6.30 28.96 -19.58
C ALA A 63 5.82 27.54 -19.20
N THR A 64 5.56 26.68 -20.18
CA THR A 64 5.18 25.28 -19.94
C THR A 64 6.30 24.49 -19.27
N ARG A 65 7.57 24.80 -19.60
CA ARG A 65 8.73 24.19 -18.95
C ARG A 65 8.85 24.64 -17.49
N ALA A 66 8.74 25.94 -17.22
CA ALA A 66 8.79 26.49 -15.88
C ALA A 66 7.66 25.92 -14.99
N ALA A 67 6.42 25.89 -15.49
CA ALA A 67 5.28 25.29 -14.79
C ALA A 67 5.52 23.80 -14.47
N ARG A 68 6.15 23.05 -15.38
CA ARG A 68 6.50 21.65 -15.17
C ARG A 68 7.57 21.46 -14.10
N GLU A 69 8.60 22.32 -14.09
CA GLU A 69 9.67 22.26 -13.09
C GLU A 69 9.11 22.59 -11.71
N ALA A 70 8.29 23.63 -11.59
CA ALA A 70 7.58 23.99 -10.35
C ALA A 70 6.68 22.85 -9.83
N MET A 71 5.90 22.22 -10.70
CA MET A 71 5.07 21.06 -10.33
C MET A 71 5.92 19.90 -9.78
N ARG A 72 7.05 19.59 -10.42
CA ARG A 72 7.95 18.50 -9.99
C ARG A 72 8.58 18.82 -8.63
N GLU A 73 8.99 20.05 -8.40
CA GLU A 73 9.55 20.50 -7.13
C GLU A 73 8.51 20.42 -6.01
N ALA A 74 7.30 20.93 -6.24
CA ALA A 74 6.19 20.82 -5.30
C ALA A 74 5.89 19.35 -4.94
N MET A 75 5.85 18.44 -5.92
CA MET A 75 5.64 17.01 -5.65
C MET A 75 6.79 16.37 -4.86
N ARG A 76 8.04 16.78 -5.09
CA ARG A 76 9.20 16.30 -4.32
C ARG A 76 9.15 16.79 -2.87
N ALA A 77 8.81 18.06 -2.66
CA ALA A 77 8.64 18.65 -1.32
C ALA A 77 7.51 17.96 -0.56
N ALA A 78 6.35 17.77 -1.20
CA ALA A 78 5.21 17.06 -0.63
C ALA A 78 5.57 15.62 -0.24
N LYS A 79 6.28 14.89 -1.12
CA LYS A 79 6.74 13.52 -0.86
C LYS A 79 7.73 13.44 0.30
N THR A 80 8.62 14.42 0.43
CA THR A 80 9.58 14.50 1.53
C THR A 80 8.86 14.72 2.85
N SER A 81 7.92 15.67 2.89
CA SER A 81 7.09 15.96 4.06
C SER A 81 6.28 14.74 4.50
N TYR A 82 5.62 14.05 3.56
CA TYR A 82 4.92 12.79 3.82
C TYR A 82 5.81 11.75 4.47
N ARG A 83 6.99 11.49 3.89
CA ARG A 83 7.93 10.49 4.42
C ARG A 83 8.43 10.86 5.82
N SER A 84 8.68 12.14 6.06
CA SER A 84 9.09 12.63 7.37
C SER A 84 7.99 12.40 8.41
N ALA A 85 6.74 12.77 8.10
CA ALA A 85 5.61 12.57 8.98
C ALA A 85 5.34 11.08 9.28
N VAL A 86 5.44 10.21 8.28
CA VAL A 86 5.29 8.75 8.47
C VAL A 86 6.40 8.17 9.34
N ARG A 87 7.65 8.65 9.20
CA ARG A 87 8.74 8.24 10.09
C ARG A 87 8.47 8.67 11.52
N ALA A 88 8.14 9.94 11.73
CA ALA A 88 7.82 10.47 13.06
C ALA A 88 6.68 9.69 13.74
N ALA A 89 5.62 9.34 13.00
CA ALA A 89 4.54 8.51 13.53
C ALA A 89 5.01 7.10 13.95
N ARG A 90 5.91 6.49 13.18
CA ARG A 90 6.51 5.18 13.51
C ARG A 90 7.43 5.27 14.72
N ASP A 91 8.26 6.31 14.78
CA ASP A 91 9.17 6.53 15.90
C ASP A 91 8.39 6.78 17.19
N ALA A 92 7.31 7.55 17.13
CA ALA A 92 6.39 7.75 18.27
C ALA A 92 5.73 6.44 18.73
N PHE A 93 5.31 5.57 17.79
CA PHE A 93 4.77 4.24 18.13
C PHE A 93 5.83 3.36 18.81
N ASN A 94 7.06 3.35 18.31
CA ASN A 94 8.14 2.53 18.87
C ASN A 94 8.62 3.04 20.24
N ALA A 95 8.49 4.34 20.50
CA ALA A 95 8.81 4.97 21.78
C ALA A 95 7.68 4.89 22.80
N ASP A 96 6.49 4.41 22.41
CA ASP A 96 5.34 4.28 23.29
C ASP A 96 5.62 3.21 24.36
N ALA A 97 5.48 3.59 25.64
CA ALA A 97 5.78 2.71 26.76
C ALA A 97 4.93 1.42 26.77
N THR A 98 3.69 1.49 26.28
CA THR A 98 2.81 0.31 26.17
C THR A 98 3.30 -0.66 25.10
N VAL A 99 3.84 -0.12 24.00
CA VAL A 99 4.42 -0.91 22.91
C VAL A 99 5.69 -1.60 23.39
N ILE A 100 6.59 -0.88 24.06
CA ILE A 100 7.84 -1.45 24.62
C ILE A 100 7.52 -2.56 25.63
N ALA A 101 6.58 -2.33 26.54
CA ALA A 101 6.18 -3.34 27.52
C ALA A 101 5.54 -4.58 26.87
N ALA A 102 4.65 -4.38 25.89
CA ALA A 102 4.04 -5.48 25.14
C ALA A 102 5.08 -6.28 24.34
N ASP A 103 6.09 -5.60 23.77
CA ASP A 103 7.18 -6.23 23.02
C ASP A 103 8.00 -7.15 23.92
N ALA A 104 8.37 -6.67 25.12
CA ALA A 104 9.10 -7.48 26.10
C ALA A 104 8.30 -8.74 26.54
N ILE A 105 6.99 -8.60 26.77
CA ILE A 105 6.11 -9.73 27.11
C ILE A 105 6.02 -10.73 25.95
N ARG A 106 5.85 -10.23 24.72
CA ARG A 106 5.82 -11.07 23.52
C ARG A 106 7.14 -11.84 23.38
N ASP A 107 8.28 -11.18 23.51
CA ASP A 107 9.58 -11.79 23.31
C ASP A 107 9.87 -12.87 24.37
N ALA A 108 9.50 -12.64 25.63
CA ALA A 108 9.54 -13.68 26.66
C ALA A 108 8.65 -14.88 26.30
N SER A 109 7.43 -14.63 25.86
CA SER A 109 6.48 -15.69 25.47
C SER A 109 6.98 -16.50 24.26
N VAL A 110 7.61 -15.84 23.30
CA VAL A 110 8.23 -16.47 22.13
C VAL A 110 9.44 -17.31 22.54
N ALA A 111 10.26 -16.83 23.48
CA ALA A 111 11.39 -17.58 24.01
C ALA A 111 10.92 -18.85 24.75
N ASP A 112 9.92 -18.74 25.61
CA ASP A 112 9.34 -19.89 26.34
C ASP A 112 8.76 -20.93 25.37
N ALA A 113 8.01 -20.48 24.36
CA ALA A 113 7.43 -21.37 23.36
C ALA A 113 8.51 -22.10 22.55
N ARG A 114 9.60 -21.41 22.19
CA ARG A 114 10.73 -22.03 21.49
C ARG A 114 11.47 -23.04 22.36
N ALA A 115 11.76 -22.69 23.62
CA ALA A 115 12.41 -23.61 24.55
C ALA A 115 11.58 -24.89 24.76
N ALA A 116 10.25 -24.75 24.87
CA ALA A 116 9.35 -25.90 24.95
C ALA A 116 9.36 -26.77 23.68
N TRP A 117 9.45 -26.16 22.49
CA TRP A 117 9.59 -26.89 21.23
C TRP A 117 10.95 -27.58 21.11
N GLU A 118 12.04 -26.93 21.51
CA GLU A 118 13.39 -27.50 21.51
C GLU A 118 13.52 -28.69 22.46
N ALA A 119 12.76 -28.71 23.56
CA ALA A 119 12.69 -29.83 24.48
C ALA A 119 11.74 -30.97 24.04
N SER A 120 11.03 -30.81 22.91
CA SER A 120 10.06 -31.78 22.40
C SER A 120 10.66 -32.74 21.37
N ALA A 121 9.84 -33.64 20.82
CA ALA A 121 10.23 -34.52 19.71
C ALA A 121 10.45 -33.78 18.37
N GLN A 122 10.11 -32.49 18.29
CA GLN A 122 10.23 -31.65 17.08
C GLN A 122 9.49 -32.18 15.85
N ASP A 123 8.45 -32.98 16.09
CA ASP A 123 7.54 -33.49 15.07
C ASP A 123 6.47 -32.44 14.65
N GLY A 124 5.58 -32.82 13.75
CA GLY A 124 4.51 -31.97 13.23
C GLY A 124 3.51 -31.53 14.31
N ALA A 125 3.28 -32.35 15.34
CA ALA A 125 2.42 -31.99 16.47
C ALA A 125 3.08 -30.91 17.35
N ALA A 126 4.37 -31.05 17.63
CA ALA A 126 5.16 -30.05 18.32
C ALA A 126 5.23 -28.74 17.54
N TRP A 127 5.42 -28.80 16.21
CA TRP A 127 5.37 -27.62 15.34
C TRP A 127 4.02 -26.90 15.41
N THR A 128 2.92 -27.64 15.32
CA THR A 128 1.57 -27.07 15.39
C THR A 128 1.33 -26.35 16.72
N THR A 129 1.83 -26.92 17.82
CA THR A 129 1.77 -26.32 19.16
C THR A 129 2.60 -25.03 19.23
N LEU A 130 3.84 -25.05 18.72
CA LEU A 130 4.68 -23.85 18.64
C LEU A 130 3.98 -22.74 17.84
N LYS A 131 3.44 -23.06 16.67
CA LYS A 131 2.76 -22.10 15.79
C LYS A 131 1.55 -21.45 16.49
N ALA A 132 0.77 -22.23 17.24
CA ALA A 132 -0.34 -21.71 18.03
C ALA A 132 0.16 -20.72 19.11
N ALA A 133 1.18 -21.10 19.89
CA ALA A 133 1.74 -20.24 20.93
C ALA A 133 2.32 -18.93 20.37
N LEU A 134 3.01 -18.97 19.23
CA LEU A 134 3.51 -17.78 18.54
C LEU A 134 2.35 -16.89 18.02
N GLY A 135 1.25 -17.51 17.58
CA GLY A 135 0.01 -16.83 17.20
C GLY A 135 -0.65 -16.11 18.37
N ASP A 136 -0.72 -16.76 19.52
CA ASP A 136 -1.29 -16.19 20.75
C ASP A 136 -0.44 -15.03 21.27
N ALA A 137 0.89 -15.19 21.31
CA ALA A 137 1.81 -14.11 21.69
C ALA A 137 1.67 -12.88 20.77
N LYS A 138 1.53 -13.10 19.47
CA LYS A 138 1.28 -12.02 18.51
C LYS A 138 -0.09 -11.37 18.71
N THR A 139 -1.13 -12.14 19.00
CA THR A 139 -2.48 -11.62 19.24
C THR A 139 -2.49 -10.76 20.50
N ALA A 140 -1.92 -11.25 21.60
CA ALA A 140 -1.77 -10.50 22.84
C ALA A 140 -0.98 -9.19 22.64
N PHE A 141 0.10 -9.22 21.84
CA PHE A 141 0.84 -8.01 21.47
C PHE A 141 -0.04 -7.00 20.71
N ASN A 142 -0.80 -7.46 19.71
CA ASN A 142 -1.68 -6.57 18.93
C ASN A 142 -2.77 -5.96 19.82
N ASP A 143 -3.39 -6.75 20.69
CA ASP A 143 -4.43 -6.29 21.61
C ASP A 143 -3.87 -5.23 22.58
N ALA A 144 -2.71 -5.51 23.18
CA ALA A 144 -2.04 -4.58 24.09
C ALA A 144 -1.62 -3.26 23.41
N THR A 145 -1.28 -3.30 22.12
CA THR A 145 -0.79 -2.14 21.35
C THR A 145 -1.84 -1.48 20.47
N THR A 146 -3.09 -1.92 20.53
CA THR A 146 -4.16 -1.48 19.61
C THR A 146 -4.35 0.03 19.61
N VAL A 147 -4.32 0.67 20.79
CA VAL A 147 -4.50 2.13 20.91
C VAL A 147 -3.33 2.89 20.30
N ALA A 148 -2.09 2.52 20.65
CA ALA A 148 -0.88 3.13 20.08
C ALA A 148 -0.84 2.95 18.55
N ALA A 149 -1.22 1.76 18.06
CA ALA A 149 -1.29 1.47 16.64
C ALA A 149 -2.36 2.31 15.93
N ALA A 150 -3.52 2.52 16.56
CA ALA A 150 -4.57 3.40 16.05
C ALA A 150 -4.09 4.85 15.92
N THR A 151 -3.41 5.39 16.95
CA THR A 151 -2.82 6.74 16.92
C THR A 151 -1.79 6.90 15.81
N ARG A 152 -0.89 5.91 15.65
CA ARG A 152 0.08 5.89 14.55
C ARG A 152 -0.62 5.87 13.18
N ASN A 153 -1.61 5.00 13.02
CA ASN A 153 -2.32 4.85 11.74
C ASN A 153 -3.08 6.14 11.39
N ALA A 154 -3.77 6.76 12.35
CA ALA A 154 -4.42 8.05 12.17
C ALA A 154 -3.43 9.14 11.72
N SER A 155 -2.24 9.20 12.33
CA SER A 155 -1.18 10.14 11.95
C SER A 155 -0.66 9.89 10.52
N VAL A 156 -0.50 8.62 10.13
CA VAL A 156 -0.12 8.23 8.76
C VAL A 156 -1.21 8.60 7.76
N ASP A 157 -2.48 8.39 8.10
CA ASP A 157 -3.61 8.74 7.26
C ASP A 157 -3.74 10.26 7.08
N SER A 158 -3.55 11.05 8.14
CA SER A 158 -3.47 12.51 8.04
C SER A 158 -2.30 12.96 7.14
N ALA A 159 -1.11 12.37 7.30
CA ALA A 159 0.04 12.68 6.45
C ALA A 159 -0.24 12.35 4.97
N LYS A 160 -0.94 11.24 4.70
CA LYS A 160 -1.35 10.84 3.35
C LYS A 160 -2.39 11.78 2.76
N ALA A 161 -3.36 12.23 3.55
CA ALA A 161 -4.35 13.22 3.12
C ALA A 161 -3.67 14.54 2.73
N ALA A 162 -2.76 15.04 3.57
CA ALA A 162 -2.00 16.25 3.30
C ALA A 162 -1.13 16.12 2.03
N TRP A 163 -0.46 14.98 1.85
CA TRP A 163 0.32 14.70 0.64
C TRP A 163 -0.54 14.67 -0.63
N THR A 164 -1.72 14.05 -0.56
CA THR A 164 -2.66 13.96 -1.67
C THR A 164 -3.14 15.36 -2.08
N LEU A 165 -3.55 16.17 -1.09
CA LEU A 165 -3.95 17.56 -1.32
C LEU A 165 -2.83 18.39 -1.96
N ALA A 166 -1.59 18.24 -1.50
CA ALA A 166 -0.45 18.96 -2.06
C ALA A 166 -0.12 18.53 -3.51
N VAL A 167 -0.27 17.24 -3.82
CA VAL A 167 -0.11 16.72 -5.19
C VAL A 167 -1.21 17.27 -6.11
N ASP A 168 -2.46 17.27 -5.64
CA ASP A 168 -3.59 17.81 -6.40
C ASP A 168 -3.42 19.32 -6.65
N ALA A 169 -2.99 20.09 -5.64
CA ALA A 169 -2.68 21.50 -5.79
C ALA A 169 -1.57 21.77 -6.82
N ALA A 170 -0.48 20.98 -6.79
CA ALA A 170 0.62 21.10 -7.75
C ALA A 170 0.15 20.83 -9.19
N TYR A 171 -0.72 19.84 -9.36
CA TYR A 171 -1.31 19.51 -10.65
C TYR A 171 -2.28 20.58 -11.15
N THR A 172 -3.13 21.13 -10.27
CA THR A 172 -4.04 22.23 -10.60
C THR A 172 -3.24 23.46 -11.06
N ALA A 173 -2.20 23.85 -10.33
CA ALA A 173 -1.33 24.96 -10.73
C ALA A 173 -0.68 24.73 -12.11
N TYR A 174 -0.26 23.50 -12.41
CA TYR A 174 0.27 23.15 -13.72
C TYR A 174 -0.78 23.24 -14.83
N ASP A 175 -1.98 22.70 -14.62
CA ASP A 175 -3.03 22.72 -15.64
C ASP A 175 -3.50 24.15 -15.92
N THR A 176 -3.75 24.96 -14.88
CA THR A 176 -4.08 26.38 -15.05
C THR A 176 -3.03 27.15 -15.85
N ALA A 177 -1.74 26.80 -15.70
CA ALA A 177 -0.66 27.45 -16.43
C ALA A 177 -0.45 26.93 -17.87
N THR A 178 -1.06 25.79 -18.25
CA THR A 178 -0.70 25.08 -19.48
C THR A 178 -1.86 24.68 -20.38
N THR A 179 -3.10 24.83 -19.94
CA THR A 179 -4.31 24.50 -20.71
C THR A 179 -5.41 25.53 -20.54
N THR A 180 -6.50 25.36 -21.30
CA THR A 180 -7.73 26.13 -21.06
C THR A 180 -8.36 25.75 -19.73
N THR A 181 -9.25 26.60 -19.23
CA THR A 181 -9.99 26.37 -17.98
C THR A 181 -10.85 25.12 -18.07
N GLU A 182 -11.49 24.88 -19.21
CA GLU A 182 -12.34 23.70 -19.46
C GLU A 182 -11.51 22.42 -19.45
N GLU A 183 -10.35 22.40 -20.13
CA GLU A 183 -9.48 21.23 -20.13
C GLU A 183 -8.88 20.98 -18.74
N ALA A 184 -8.55 22.03 -17.99
CA ALA A 184 -8.06 21.92 -16.62
C ALA A 184 -9.12 21.28 -15.69
N ALA A 185 -10.39 21.68 -15.82
CA ALA A 185 -11.50 21.09 -15.08
C ALA A 185 -11.69 19.61 -15.43
N ALA A 186 -11.72 19.27 -16.73
CA ALA A 186 -11.84 17.89 -17.19
C ALA A 186 -10.68 17.00 -16.70
N ARG A 187 -9.44 17.52 -16.69
CA ARG A 187 -8.27 16.81 -16.14
C ARG A 187 -8.40 16.56 -14.64
N ALA A 188 -8.90 17.53 -13.88
CA ALA A 188 -9.13 17.39 -12.45
C ALA A 188 -10.18 16.31 -12.16
N GLU A 189 -11.31 16.32 -12.85
CA GLU A 189 -12.35 15.28 -12.73
C GLU A 189 -11.84 13.89 -13.10
N PHE A 190 -11.11 13.78 -14.21
CA PHE A 190 -10.50 12.52 -14.64
C PHE A 190 -9.50 11.97 -13.61
N ARG A 191 -8.67 12.84 -13.00
CA ARG A 191 -7.73 12.44 -11.93
C ARG A 191 -8.48 11.93 -10.70
N THR A 192 -9.51 12.64 -10.26
CA THR A 192 -10.35 12.25 -9.11
C THR A 192 -11.02 10.90 -9.34
N ALA A 193 -11.68 10.71 -10.49
CA ALA A 193 -12.30 9.45 -10.87
C ALA A 193 -11.28 8.30 -10.94
N SER A 194 -10.12 8.56 -11.56
CA SER A 194 -9.02 7.58 -11.66
C SER A 194 -8.40 7.22 -10.30
N ALA A 195 -8.33 8.17 -9.37
CA ALA A 195 -7.83 7.93 -8.01
C ALA A 195 -8.84 7.09 -7.20
N SER A 196 -10.12 7.39 -7.33
CA SER A 196 -11.22 6.61 -6.73
C SER A 196 -11.21 5.16 -7.25
N ALA A 197 -11.20 4.98 -8.57
CA ALA A 197 -11.16 3.65 -9.19
C ALA A 197 -9.95 2.82 -8.73
N ARG A 198 -8.75 3.44 -8.65
CA ARG A 198 -7.54 2.78 -8.13
C ARG A 198 -7.65 2.37 -6.67
N THR A 199 -8.30 3.20 -5.85
CA THR A 199 -8.50 2.93 -4.42
C THR A 199 -9.43 1.74 -4.22
N THR A 200 -10.58 1.76 -4.90
CA THR A 200 -11.54 0.64 -4.90
C THR A 200 -10.88 -0.65 -5.38
N PHE A 201 -10.18 -0.61 -6.50
CA PHE A 201 -9.48 -1.79 -7.04
C PHE A 201 -8.50 -2.41 -6.03
N ARG A 202 -7.68 -1.58 -5.39
CA ARG A 202 -6.70 -2.06 -4.39
C ARG A 202 -7.39 -2.64 -3.17
N SER A 203 -8.47 -2.01 -2.70
CA SER A 203 -9.29 -2.52 -1.59
C SER A 203 -9.86 -3.90 -1.93
N SER A 204 -10.48 -4.04 -3.10
CA SER A 204 -11.03 -5.33 -3.57
C SER A 204 -9.96 -6.42 -3.71
N LEU A 205 -8.77 -6.07 -4.23
CA LEU A 205 -7.65 -7.02 -4.28
C LEU A 205 -7.15 -7.43 -2.90
N ALA A 206 -7.07 -6.49 -1.96
CA ALA A 206 -6.67 -6.77 -0.58
C ALA A 206 -7.69 -7.66 0.12
N ALA A 207 -8.99 -7.39 -0.07
CA ALA A 207 -10.08 -8.21 0.44
C ALA A 207 -10.02 -9.63 -0.13
N ALA A 208 -9.89 -9.79 -1.46
CA ALA A 208 -9.80 -11.11 -2.11
C ALA A 208 -8.58 -11.93 -1.64
N ARG A 209 -7.45 -11.27 -1.36
CA ARG A 209 -6.26 -11.93 -0.80
C ARG A 209 -6.43 -12.28 0.67
N THR A 210 -7.16 -11.47 1.42
CA THR A 210 -7.40 -11.72 2.85
C THR A 210 -8.37 -12.87 2.99
N ALA A 211 -9.50 -12.84 2.29
CA ALA A 211 -10.48 -13.92 2.25
C ALA A 211 -9.83 -15.28 1.93
N PHE A 212 -8.96 -15.36 0.92
CA PHE A 212 -8.21 -16.60 0.63
C PHE A 212 -7.29 -17.05 1.78
N ARG A 213 -6.56 -16.11 2.39
CA ARG A 213 -5.58 -16.43 3.44
C ARG A 213 -6.23 -16.85 4.75
N THR A 214 -7.44 -16.35 5.02
CA THR A 214 -8.23 -16.60 6.23
C THR A 214 -9.34 -17.62 6.02
N ASP A 215 -9.48 -18.15 4.80
CA ASP A 215 -10.43 -19.24 4.53
C ASP A 215 -10.10 -20.43 5.43
N ALA A 216 -11.10 -20.94 6.15
CA ALA A 216 -10.89 -21.97 7.16
C ALA A 216 -10.32 -23.26 6.55
N GLY A 217 -10.79 -23.66 5.36
CA GLY A 217 -10.28 -24.82 4.65
C GLY A 217 -8.83 -24.64 4.20
N VAL A 218 -8.49 -23.47 3.66
CA VAL A 218 -7.10 -23.14 3.28
C VAL A 218 -6.17 -23.10 4.51
N VAL A 219 -6.65 -22.61 5.65
CA VAL A 219 -5.87 -22.58 6.90
C VAL A 219 -5.63 -24.00 7.42
N ILE A 220 -6.66 -24.85 7.42
CA ILE A 220 -6.55 -26.26 7.82
C ILE A 220 -5.59 -26.99 6.90
N ALA A 221 -5.82 -26.98 5.58
CA ALA A 221 -4.99 -27.68 4.61
C ALA A 221 -3.51 -27.26 4.69
N ARG A 222 -3.25 -25.96 4.85
CA ARG A 222 -1.88 -25.44 5.01
C ARG A 222 -1.24 -25.91 6.32
N THR A 223 -2.00 -25.95 7.41
CA THR A 223 -1.49 -26.42 8.70
C THR A 223 -1.15 -27.91 8.63
N THR A 224 -1.99 -28.71 7.97
CA THR A 224 -1.72 -30.13 7.70
C THR A 224 -0.47 -30.31 6.86
N MET A 225 -0.30 -29.54 5.78
CA MET A 225 0.89 -29.57 4.92
C MET A 225 2.16 -29.23 5.71
N GLU A 226 2.14 -28.12 6.48
CA GLU A 226 3.28 -27.73 7.31
C GLU A 226 3.62 -28.80 8.36
N SER A 227 2.62 -29.40 9.01
CA SER A 227 2.82 -30.51 9.95
C SER A 227 3.50 -31.70 9.28
N ALA A 228 3.01 -32.13 8.10
CA ALA A 228 3.59 -33.24 7.36
C ALA A 228 5.04 -32.98 6.91
N ILE A 229 5.36 -31.73 6.53
CA ILE A 229 6.74 -31.33 6.21
C ILE A 229 7.61 -31.43 7.47
N HIS A 230 7.12 -31.01 8.64
CA HIS A 230 7.86 -31.14 9.90
C HIS A 230 8.07 -32.60 10.31
N ASP A 231 7.08 -33.48 10.10
CA ASP A 231 7.25 -34.92 10.30
C ASP A 231 8.33 -35.50 9.38
N ALA A 232 8.37 -35.07 8.11
CA ALA A 232 9.41 -35.47 7.17
C ALA A 232 10.81 -34.98 7.59
N ILE A 233 10.93 -33.75 8.09
CA ILE A 233 12.18 -33.21 8.64
C ILE A 233 12.64 -34.03 9.85
N ALA A 234 11.73 -34.31 10.80
CA ALA A 234 12.05 -35.08 11.99
C ALA A 234 12.53 -36.50 11.63
N ALA A 235 11.84 -37.17 10.70
CA ALA A 235 12.22 -38.49 10.20
C ALA A 235 13.60 -38.48 9.50
N TYR A 236 13.88 -37.47 8.68
CA TYR A 236 15.19 -37.30 8.04
C TYR A 236 16.29 -37.07 9.08
N ASN A 237 16.06 -36.19 10.06
CA ASN A 237 17.04 -35.88 11.11
C ASN A 237 17.35 -37.10 11.99
N ALA A 238 16.38 -37.98 12.22
CA ALA A 238 16.55 -39.23 12.96
C ALA A 238 17.20 -40.36 12.13
N SER A 239 17.31 -40.20 10.81
CA SER A 239 17.89 -41.19 9.90
C SER A 239 19.42 -41.12 9.85
N VAL A 240 20.03 -42.02 9.07
CA VAL A 240 21.48 -41.97 8.76
C VAL A 240 21.86 -40.89 7.74
N GLN A 241 20.88 -40.14 7.22
CA GLN A 241 21.05 -38.99 6.32
C GLN A 241 21.84 -39.31 5.04
N ASP A 242 21.61 -40.50 4.48
CA ASP A 242 22.14 -40.91 3.19
C ASP A 242 21.24 -40.44 2.03
N ASP A 243 21.67 -40.73 0.79
CA ASP A 243 20.92 -40.35 -0.40
C ASP A 243 19.50 -40.96 -0.44
N ALA A 244 19.32 -42.15 0.14
CA ALA A 244 18.02 -42.80 0.24
C ALA A 244 17.09 -42.05 1.21
N ALA A 245 17.58 -41.67 2.39
CA ALA A 245 16.86 -40.86 3.35
C ALA A 245 16.50 -39.47 2.77
N ARG A 246 17.43 -38.87 2.01
CA ARG A 246 17.19 -37.61 1.32
C ARG A 246 16.08 -37.73 0.26
N ALA A 247 16.11 -38.78 -0.55
CA ALA A 247 15.07 -39.03 -1.55
C ALA A 247 13.70 -39.24 -0.89
N ALA A 248 13.65 -39.97 0.23
CA ALA A 248 12.42 -40.16 1.00
C ALA A 248 11.89 -38.85 1.58
N TYR A 249 12.76 -37.99 2.10
CA TYR A 249 12.41 -36.65 2.55
C TYR A 249 11.83 -35.78 1.43
N GLU A 250 12.53 -35.68 0.29
CA GLU A 250 12.06 -34.88 -0.86
C GLU A 250 10.71 -35.40 -1.38
N ALA A 251 10.51 -36.71 -1.45
CA ALA A 251 9.24 -37.33 -1.82
C ALA A 251 8.11 -37.00 -0.83
N ALA A 252 8.38 -37.04 0.48
CA ALA A 252 7.41 -36.70 1.51
C ALA A 252 7.01 -35.20 1.46
N VAL A 253 7.97 -34.30 1.24
CA VAL A 253 7.69 -32.87 1.06
C VAL A 253 6.84 -32.63 -0.19
N GLN A 254 7.17 -33.29 -1.31
CA GLN A 254 6.38 -33.17 -2.53
C GLN A 254 4.96 -33.70 -2.33
N ALA A 255 4.80 -34.86 -1.68
CA ALA A 255 3.49 -35.43 -1.38
C ALA A 255 2.63 -34.50 -0.50
N ALA A 256 3.23 -33.80 0.47
CA ALA A 256 2.54 -32.81 1.28
C ALA A 256 2.05 -31.61 0.44
N HIS A 257 2.87 -31.12 -0.49
CA HIS A 257 2.48 -30.06 -1.42
C HIS A 257 1.38 -30.51 -2.39
N ASP A 258 1.51 -31.71 -2.96
CA ASP A 258 0.51 -32.27 -3.86
C ASP A 258 -0.84 -32.45 -3.16
N ALA A 259 -0.83 -32.92 -1.90
CA ALA A 259 -2.04 -33.03 -1.08
C ALA A 259 -2.69 -31.66 -0.82
N TYR A 260 -1.89 -30.62 -0.52
CA TYR A 260 -2.40 -29.26 -0.35
C TYR A 260 -3.00 -28.68 -1.64
N ASP A 261 -2.36 -28.92 -2.78
CA ASP A 261 -2.83 -28.39 -4.06
C ASP A 261 -4.04 -29.16 -4.61
N ALA A 262 -4.19 -30.45 -4.25
CA ALA A 262 -5.35 -31.29 -4.55
C ALA A 262 -6.53 -31.09 -3.57
N ASP A 263 -6.31 -30.42 -2.43
CA ASP A 263 -7.36 -30.17 -1.43
C ASP A 263 -8.52 -29.37 -2.05
N ALA A 264 -9.74 -29.91 -1.92
CA ALA A 264 -10.92 -29.34 -2.55
C ALA A 264 -11.26 -27.94 -2.02
N ALA A 265 -11.00 -27.66 -0.74
CA ALA A 265 -11.22 -26.33 -0.17
C ALA A 265 -10.18 -25.33 -0.68
N VAL A 266 -8.91 -25.74 -0.82
CA VAL A 266 -7.86 -24.93 -1.44
C VAL A 266 -8.21 -24.59 -2.89
N ILE A 267 -8.63 -25.57 -3.68
CA ILE A 267 -9.06 -25.37 -5.08
C ILE A 267 -10.24 -24.38 -5.15
N ALA A 268 -11.29 -24.60 -4.34
CA ALA A 268 -12.46 -23.74 -4.30
C ALA A 268 -12.12 -22.30 -3.87
N ALA A 269 -11.25 -22.13 -2.87
CA ALA A 269 -10.80 -20.83 -2.41
C ALA A 269 -9.91 -20.12 -3.44
N LYS A 270 -9.02 -20.86 -4.14
CA LYS A 270 -8.23 -20.32 -5.27
C LYS A 270 -9.14 -19.81 -6.37
N ALA A 271 -10.16 -20.58 -6.76
CA ALA A 271 -11.14 -20.21 -7.78
C ALA A 271 -11.92 -18.95 -7.37
N THR A 272 -12.44 -18.91 -6.13
CA THR A 272 -13.14 -17.74 -5.57
C THR A 272 -12.23 -16.50 -5.55
N SER A 273 -10.97 -16.64 -5.13
CA SER A 273 -10.00 -15.55 -5.14
C SER A 273 -9.71 -15.04 -6.55
N ALA A 274 -9.60 -15.96 -7.52
CA ALA A 274 -9.38 -15.61 -8.93
C ALA A 274 -10.59 -14.84 -9.50
N ALA A 275 -11.81 -15.32 -9.27
CA ALA A 275 -13.04 -14.66 -9.69
C ALA A 275 -13.16 -13.25 -9.10
N ALA A 276 -12.89 -13.09 -7.80
CA ALA A 276 -12.92 -11.79 -7.14
C ALA A 276 -11.88 -10.80 -7.70
N LYS A 277 -10.67 -11.27 -8.02
CA LYS A 277 -9.62 -10.44 -8.66
C LYS A 277 -10.03 -10.01 -10.08
N THR A 278 -10.64 -10.91 -10.84
CA THR A 278 -11.18 -10.60 -12.18
C THR A 278 -12.29 -9.57 -12.09
N ALA A 279 -13.27 -9.76 -11.19
CA ALA A 279 -14.35 -8.81 -10.96
C ALA A 279 -13.81 -7.42 -10.59
N ALA A 280 -12.85 -7.35 -9.66
CA ALA A 280 -12.20 -6.09 -9.27
C ALA A 280 -11.53 -5.40 -10.47
N ARG A 281 -10.87 -6.16 -11.34
CA ARG A 281 -10.23 -5.62 -12.55
C ARG A 281 -11.26 -5.11 -13.55
N THR A 282 -12.35 -5.83 -13.75
CA THR A 282 -13.45 -5.39 -14.62
C THR A 282 -14.04 -4.08 -14.11
N THR A 283 -14.40 -4.00 -12.83
CA THR A 283 -14.92 -2.76 -12.22
C THR A 283 -13.94 -1.59 -12.38
N TYR A 284 -12.64 -1.82 -12.18
CA TYR A 284 -11.61 -0.81 -12.40
C TYR A 284 -11.57 -0.33 -13.84
N ASN A 285 -11.53 -1.25 -14.81
CA ASN A 285 -11.46 -0.91 -16.22
C ASN A 285 -12.70 -0.12 -16.67
N THR A 286 -13.90 -0.58 -16.29
CA THR A 286 -15.16 0.12 -16.57
C THR A 286 -15.17 1.53 -15.99
N ALA A 287 -14.71 1.73 -14.75
CA ALA A 287 -14.63 3.05 -14.14
C ALA A 287 -13.63 3.98 -14.86
N ILE A 288 -12.49 3.46 -15.30
CA ILE A 288 -11.50 4.23 -16.06
C ILE A 288 -12.03 4.57 -17.46
N GLU A 289 -12.71 3.64 -18.12
CA GLU A 289 -13.34 3.88 -19.42
C GLU A 289 -14.43 4.94 -19.34
N ALA A 290 -15.31 4.87 -18.33
CA ALA A 290 -16.31 5.90 -18.05
C ALA A 290 -15.66 7.28 -17.81
N ALA A 291 -14.59 7.33 -17.02
CA ALA A 291 -13.84 8.57 -16.79
C ALA A 291 -13.19 9.12 -18.08
N ARG A 292 -12.66 8.24 -18.94
CA ARG A 292 -12.12 8.65 -20.25
C ARG A 292 -13.20 9.16 -21.19
N ALA A 293 -14.37 8.52 -21.20
CA ALA A 293 -15.51 8.95 -21.99
C ALA A 293 -15.96 10.35 -21.54
N ALA A 294 -16.14 10.57 -20.24
CA ALA A 294 -16.47 11.89 -19.68
C ALA A 294 -15.45 12.97 -20.07
N PHE A 295 -14.16 12.65 -19.95
CA PHE A 295 -13.09 13.55 -20.41
C PHE A 295 -13.20 13.86 -21.91
N SER A 296 -13.36 12.84 -22.75
CA SER A 296 -13.45 13.02 -24.20
C SER A 296 -14.70 13.79 -24.62
N THR A 297 -15.81 13.64 -23.90
CA THR A 297 -17.02 14.45 -24.12
C THR A 297 -16.77 15.91 -23.77
N ALA A 298 -16.02 16.19 -22.70
CA ALA A 298 -15.73 17.55 -22.27
C ALA A 298 -14.72 18.28 -23.16
N THR A 299 -13.70 17.58 -23.69
CA THR A 299 -12.58 18.23 -24.40
C THR A 299 -12.49 17.91 -25.89
N GLY A 300 -13.30 16.97 -26.40
CA GLY A 300 -13.23 16.52 -27.79
C GLY A 300 -12.04 15.60 -28.12
N HIS A 301 -11.23 15.22 -27.13
CA HIS A 301 -10.09 14.31 -27.31
C HIS A 301 -9.87 13.42 -26.09
N ASN A 302 -9.15 12.32 -26.25
CA ASN A 302 -8.82 11.44 -25.12
C ASN A 302 -7.86 12.12 -24.12
N PRO A 303 -7.91 11.72 -22.83
CA PRO A 303 -6.93 12.18 -21.87
C PRO A 303 -5.58 11.62 -22.27
N THR A 304 -4.65 12.52 -22.56
CA THR A 304 -3.28 12.18 -22.89
C THR A 304 -2.62 11.56 -21.67
N ARG A 305 -1.81 10.50 -21.89
CA ARG A 305 -1.12 9.84 -20.77
C ARG A 305 -0.24 10.87 -20.05
N PRO A 306 -0.31 11.00 -18.71
CA PRO A 306 0.73 11.72 -17.99
C PRO A 306 2.07 11.08 -18.37
N PHE A 307 2.98 11.92 -18.83
CA PHE A 307 4.25 11.57 -19.45
C PHE A 307 4.93 10.37 -18.75
N ARG A 308 5.28 9.32 -19.52
CA ARG A 308 6.01 8.12 -19.04
C ARG A 308 7.37 8.44 -18.37
N GLY A 309 7.89 9.66 -18.55
CA GLY A 309 9.16 10.14 -17.95
C GLY A 309 9.03 10.79 -16.57
N GLY A 310 7.83 10.91 -16.02
CA GLY A 310 7.60 11.36 -14.64
C GLY A 310 7.19 10.19 -13.76
N HIS A 311 8.13 9.30 -13.44
CA HIS A 311 7.92 8.28 -12.41
C HIS A 311 7.81 8.92 -11.01
N VAL A 312 6.79 9.76 -10.78
CA VAL A 312 6.17 9.80 -9.47
C VAL A 312 5.30 8.55 -9.41
N ARG A 313 5.96 7.39 -9.24
CA ARG A 313 5.28 6.24 -8.66
C ARG A 313 4.68 6.76 -7.37
N LEU A 314 3.36 6.85 -7.31
CA LEU A 314 2.65 6.91 -6.03
C LEU A 314 3.29 5.79 -5.18
N PRO A 315 3.87 6.09 -4.01
CA PRO A 315 4.56 5.07 -3.24
C PRO A 315 3.60 3.92 -2.99
N HIS A 316 4.11 2.71 -3.18
CA HIS A 316 3.45 1.50 -2.73
C HIS A 316 3.23 1.64 -1.22
N ALA A 317 1.97 1.48 -0.80
CA ALA A 317 1.63 1.19 0.59
C ALA A 317 2.09 -0.24 0.90
#